data_AF-A0A4P5ZKI5-F1
#
_entry.id   AF-A0A4P5ZKI5-F1
#
_cell.length_a   1.000
_cell.length_b   1.000
_cell.length_c   1.000
_cell.angle_alpha   90.00
_cell.angle_beta   90.00
_cell.angle_gamma   90.00
#
_symmetry.space_group_name_H-M   'P 1'
#
loop_
_entity.id
_entity.type
_entity.pdbx_description
1 polymer ?
#
loop_
_entity_poly.entity_id
_entity_poly.type
_entity_poly.pdbx_seq_one_letter_code
_entity_poly.pdbx_strand_id
1 'polypeptide(L)'
;MDTITILTWGLGLILGLMTFLFIFRIVLTWYPQVNQQRFPFNLIVWPTEPFLVITRKIVPPVGGVDITPIIWVGLFSLLREMLLGQQGLLRMM
;
A
#
# COMPACT_ATOMS: atom_id res chain seq x y z
N MET A 1 8.52 -14.99 -23.50
CA MET A 1 8.52 -14.26 -22.22
C MET A 1 8.38 -15.28 -21.13
N ASP A 2 9.36 -15.40 -20.27
CA ASP A 2 9.35 -16.45 -19.23
C ASP A 2 8.30 -16.13 -18.17
N THR A 3 7.69 -17.16 -17.60
CA THR A 3 6.62 -17.01 -16.60
C THR A 3 7.08 -16.17 -15.40
N ILE A 4 8.34 -16.32 -14.98
CA ILE A 4 8.96 -15.54 -13.88
C ILE A 4 9.03 -14.05 -14.24
N THR A 5 9.29 -13.72 -15.51
CA THR A 5 9.28 -12.34 -15.96
C THR A 5 7.87 -11.77 -15.82
N ILE A 6 6.85 -12.40 -16.41
CA ILE A 6 5.48 -11.89 -16.34
C ILE A 6 5.02 -11.68 -14.88
N LEU A 7 5.35 -12.64 -14.01
CA LEU A 7 5.04 -12.56 -12.58
C LEU A 7 5.78 -11.41 -11.89
N THR A 8 7.07 -11.19 -12.19
CA THR A 8 7.87 -10.09 -11.67
C THR A 8 7.28 -8.73 -12.03
N TRP A 9 6.85 -8.55 -13.28
CA TRP A 9 6.24 -7.31 -13.74
C TRP A 9 4.87 -7.06 -13.09
N GLY A 10 4.02 -8.10 -13.03
CA GLY A 10 2.70 -8.01 -12.40
C GLY A 10 2.77 -7.69 -10.91
N LEU A 11 3.60 -8.42 -10.16
CA LEU A 11 3.84 -8.16 -8.74
C LEU A 11 4.47 -6.78 -8.51
N GLY A 12 5.43 -6.39 -9.35
CA GLY A 12 6.07 -5.07 -9.25
C GLY A 12 5.07 -3.93 -9.38
N LEU A 13 4.14 -4.06 -10.34
CA LEU A 13 3.08 -3.07 -10.54
C LEU A 13 2.11 -3.04 -9.37
N ILE A 14 1.62 -4.20 -8.90
CA ILE A 14 0.66 -4.27 -7.80
C ILE A 14 1.26 -3.75 -6.49
N LEU A 15 2.45 -4.25 -6.11
CA LEU A 15 3.09 -3.86 -4.86
C LEU A 15 3.48 -2.38 -4.88
N GLY A 16 4.01 -1.90 -6.01
CA GLY A 16 4.33 -0.49 -6.20
C GLY A 16 3.10 0.42 -6.13
N LEU A 17 2.02 0.04 -6.80
CA LEU A 17 0.76 0.78 -6.77
C LEU A 17 0.19 0.82 -5.35
N MET A 18 0.14 -0.30 -4.64
CA MET A 18 -0.36 -0.33 -3.27
C MET A 18 0.47 0.53 -2.33
N THR A 19 1.81 0.45 -2.39
CA THR A 19 2.68 1.36 -1.62
C THR A 19 2.35 2.82 -1.93
N PHE A 20 2.20 3.18 -3.21
CA PHE A 20 1.86 4.53 -3.62
C PHE A 20 0.50 4.98 -3.07
N LEU A 21 -0.54 4.13 -3.15
CA LEU A 21 -1.86 4.43 -2.62
C LEU A 21 -1.85 4.58 -1.10
N PHE A 22 -1.08 3.77 -0.36
CA PHE A 22 -0.94 3.95 1.09
C PHE A 22 -0.23 5.26 1.44
N ILE A 23 0.77 5.70 0.67
CA ILE A 23 1.37 7.03 0.86
C ILE A 23 0.31 8.13 0.71
N PHE A 24 -0.53 8.06 -0.33
CA PHE A 24 -1.65 8.98 -0.48
C PHE A 24 -2.68 8.86 0.65
N ARG A 25 -2.93 7.67 1.19
CA ARG A 25 -3.78 7.51 2.37
C ARG A 25 -3.23 8.25 3.56
N ILE A 26 -1.92 8.22 3.82
CA ILE A 26 -1.31 9.01 4.91
C ILE A 26 -1.71 10.49 4.75
N VAL A 27 -1.51 11.06 3.56
CA VAL A 27 -1.88 12.46 3.31
C VAL A 27 -3.37 12.70 3.52
N LEU A 28 -4.24 11.82 3.01
CA LEU A 28 -5.70 11.97 3.16
C LEU A 28 -6.18 11.87 4.61
N THR A 29 -5.44 11.19 5.49
CA THR A 29 -5.78 11.15 6.91
C THR A 29 -5.55 12.50 7.61
N TRP A 30 -4.69 13.37 7.06
CA TRP A 30 -4.46 14.72 7.57
C TRP A 30 -5.55 15.70 7.15
N TYR A 31 -6.34 15.36 6.12
CA TYR A 31 -7.42 16.20 5.58
C TYR A 31 -8.79 15.50 5.72
N PRO A 32 -9.29 15.27 6.94
CA PRO A 32 -10.57 14.58 7.16
C PRO A 32 -11.79 15.35 6.61
N GLN A 33 -11.64 16.64 6.35
CA GLN A 33 -12.69 17.50 5.77
C GLN A 33 -13.00 17.18 4.30
N VAL A 34 -12.08 16.51 3.60
CA VAL A 34 -12.26 16.11 2.20
C VAL A 34 -13.21 14.92 2.12
N ASN A 35 -14.16 14.96 1.18
CA ASN A 35 -15.01 13.81 0.91
C ASN A 35 -14.21 12.70 0.20
N GLN A 36 -13.71 11.75 0.98
CA GLN A 36 -12.84 10.68 0.51
C GLN A 36 -13.58 9.61 -0.31
N GLN A 37 -14.92 9.60 -0.27
CA GLN A 37 -15.77 8.72 -1.08
C GLN A 37 -16.03 9.30 -2.48
N ARG A 38 -15.64 10.56 -2.74
CA ARG A 38 -15.80 11.20 -4.04
C ARG A 38 -14.58 10.95 -4.94
N PHE A 39 -14.81 10.89 -6.24
CA PHE A 39 -13.73 10.92 -7.23
C PHE A 39 -12.90 12.22 -7.10
N PRO A 40 -11.56 12.16 -7.15
CA PRO A 40 -10.71 10.97 -7.40
C PRO A 40 -10.27 10.20 -6.14
N PHE A 41 -10.60 10.67 -4.94
CA PHE A 41 -10.09 10.13 -3.67
C PHE A 41 -10.55 8.70 -3.38
N ASN A 42 -11.74 8.34 -3.85
CA ASN A 42 -12.28 6.99 -3.73
C ASN A 42 -11.38 5.92 -4.39
N LEU A 43 -10.64 6.27 -5.44
CA LEU A 43 -9.66 5.37 -6.08
C LEU A 43 -8.52 5.00 -5.15
N ILE A 44 -8.23 5.82 -4.15
CA ILE A 44 -7.20 5.57 -3.16
C ILE A 44 -7.80 4.83 -1.96
N VAL A 45 -8.97 5.27 -1.48
CA VAL A 45 -9.65 4.69 -0.31
C VAL A 45 -10.05 3.24 -0.57
N TRP A 46 -10.76 2.98 -1.66
CA TRP A 46 -11.37 1.68 -1.90
C TRP A 46 -10.39 0.49 -1.89
N PRO A 47 -9.22 0.56 -2.57
CA PRO A 47 -8.25 -0.54 -2.53
C PRO A 47 -7.48 -0.66 -1.21
N THR A 48 -7.33 0.43 -0.45
CA THR A 48 -6.52 0.45 0.78
C THR A 48 -7.33 0.13 2.03
N GLU A 49 -8.61 0.50 2.07
CA GLU A 49 -9.45 0.40 3.26
C GLU A 49 -9.61 -1.02 3.83
N PRO A 50 -9.74 -2.10 3.03
CA PRO A 50 -9.81 -3.46 3.58
C PRO A 50 -8.64 -3.82 4.49
N PHE A 51 -7.45 -3.32 4.17
CA PHE A 51 -6.24 -3.50 4.97
C PHE A 51 -6.27 -2.63 6.23
N LEU A 52 -6.68 -1.37 6.10
CA LEU A 52 -6.70 -0.40 7.19
C LEU A 52 -7.75 -0.76 8.26
N VAL A 53 -8.94 -1.21 7.87
CA VAL A 53 -10.00 -1.62 8.81
C VAL A 53 -9.54 -2.76 9.72
N ILE A 54 -8.72 -3.68 9.21
CA ILE A 54 -8.16 -4.78 10.00
C ILE A 54 -7.12 -4.23 10.98
N THR A 55 -6.17 -3.43 10.50
CA THR A 55 -5.08 -2.92 11.36
C THR A 55 -5.54 -1.91 12.39
N ARG A 56 -6.59 -1.12 12.12
CA ARG A 56 -7.17 -0.16 13.08
C ARG A 56 -7.79 -0.82 14.31
N LYS A 57 -8.12 -2.12 14.25
CA LYS A 57 -8.58 -2.89 15.42
C LYS A 57 -7.47 -3.10 16.45
N ILE A 58 -6.21 -3.01 16.03
CA ILE A 58 -5.02 -3.27 16.85
C ILE A 58 -4.29 -1.98 17.16
N VAL A 59 -4.17 -1.10 16.15
CA VAL A 59 -3.44 0.16 16.26
C VAL A 59 -4.44 1.32 16.26
N PRO A 60 -4.66 1.98 17.41
CA PRO A 60 -5.56 3.11 17.48
C PRO A 60 -4.97 4.34 16.75
N PRO A 61 -5.82 5.28 16.30
CA PRO A 61 -5.36 6.57 15.78
C PRO A 61 -4.51 7.33 16.81
N VAL A 62 -3.48 8.02 16.34
CA VAL A 62 -2.59 8.82 17.19
C VAL A 62 -2.81 10.30 16.84
N GLY A 63 -3.16 11.10 17.85
CA GLY A 63 -3.44 12.53 17.64
C GLY A 63 -4.62 12.80 16.70
N GLY A 64 -5.59 11.88 16.63
CA GLY A 64 -6.74 11.99 15.72
C GLY A 64 -6.43 11.63 14.25
N VAL A 65 -5.20 11.22 13.95
CA VAL A 65 -4.76 10.81 12.61
C VAL A 65 -4.57 9.29 12.57
N ASP A 66 -5.03 8.68 11.49
CA ASP A 66 -4.83 7.26 11.25
C ASP A 66 -3.40 6.97 10.78
N ILE A 67 -2.60 6.35 11.65
CA ILE A 67 -1.21 5.98 11.37
C ILE A 67 -1.08 4.60 10.69
N THR A 68 -2.17 3.83 10.60
CA THR A 68 -2.12 2.47 10.04
C THR A 68 -1.63 2.39 8.59
N PRO A 69 -1.86 3.38 7.69
CA PRO A 69 -1.29 3.34 6.35
C PRO A 69 0.25 3.29 6.34
N ILE A 70 0.92 3.88 7.33
CA ILE A 70 2.39 3.88 7.44
C ILE A 70 2.93 2.46 7.57
N ILE A 71 2.26 1.63 8.38
CA ILE A 71 2.61 0.22 8.58
C ILE A 71 2.54 -0.51 7.24
N TRP A 72 1.50 -0.25 6.44
CA TRP A 72 1.32 -0.87 5.14
C TRP A 72 2.30 -0.37 4.08
N VAL A 73 2.72 0.91 4.11
CA VAL A 73 3.84 1.40 3.29
C VAL A 73 5.10 0.58 3.58
N GLY A 74 5.43 0.40 4.86
CA GLY A 74 6.59 -0.39 5.28
C GLY A 74 6.48 -1.85 4.81
N LEU A 75 5.33 -2.48 5.05
CA LEU A 75 5.11 -3.89 4.71
C LEU A 75 5.15 -4.16 3.20
N PHE A 76 4.45 -3.37 2.39
CA PHE A 76 4.46 -3.54 0.93
C PHE A 76 5.83 -3.21 0.32
N SER A 77 6.54 -2.22 0.85
CA SER A 77 7.89 -1.89 0.40
C SER A 77 8.88 -3.00 0.74
N LEU A 78 8.79 -3.56 1.95
CA LEU A 78 9.60 -4.71 2.37
C LEU A 78 9.33 -5.93 1.49
N LEU A 79 8.05 -6.27 1.27
CA LEU A 79 7.67 -7.40 0.41
C LEU A 79 8.18 -7.19 -1.02
N ARG A 80 8.10 -5.98 -1.55
CA ARG A 80 8.63 -5.64 -2.87
C ARG A 80 10.14 -5.84 -2.94
N GLU A 81 10.89 -5.38 -1.95
CA GLU A 81 12.35 -5.53 -1.93
C GLU A 81 12.75 -7.00 -1.79
N MET A 82 12.12 -7.74 -0.88
CA MET A 82 12.40 -9.17 -0.67
C MET A 82 12.10 -10.03 -1.91
N LEU A 83 11.04 -9.70 -2.65
CA LEU A 83 10.63 -10.48 -3.83
C LEU A 83 11.33 -10.03 -5.11
N LEU A 84 11.44 -8.71 -5.33
CA LEU A 84 11.76 -8.10 -6.63
C LEU A 84 12.99 -7.20 -6.59
N GLY A 85 13.60 -6.99 -5.42
CA GLY A 85 14.80 -6.18 -5.22
C GLY A 85 16.03 -6.73 -5.94
N GLN A 86 17.18 -6.06 -5.77
CA GLN A 86 18.43 -6.48 -6.42
C GLN A 86 18.84 -7.90 -6.01
N GLN A 87 18.57 -8.25 -4.75
CA GLN A 87 18.73 -9.59 -4.19
C GLN A 87 17.38 -10.29 -3.97
N GLY A 88 16.36 -9.91 -4.74
CA GLY A 88 15.00 -10.44 -4.58
C GLY A 88 14.91 -11.92 -4.96
N LEU A 89 14.09 -12.68 -4.23
CA LEU A 89 13.92 -14.12 -4.44
C LEU A 89 13.59 -14.49 -5.89
N LEU A 90 12.76 -13.68 -6.57
CA LEU A 90 12.34 -13.94 -7.95
C LEU A 90 13.38 -13.55 -9.00
N ARG A 91 14.43 -12.81 -8.62
CA ARG A 91 15.57 -12.46 -9.49
C ARG A 91 16.69 -13.50 -9.44
N MET A 92 16.73 -14.30 -8.37
CA MET A 92 17.71 -15.35 -8.16
C MET A 92 17.33 -16.69 -8.80
N MET A 93 16.08 -16.84 -9.22
CA MET A 93 15.52 -18.01 -9.91
C MET A 93 15.63 -17.85 -11.43
#